data_AF-A0AAV5WVJ0-F1
#
_entry.id   AF-A0AAV5WVJ0-F1
#
_cell.length_a   1.000
_cell.length_b   1.000
_cell.length_c   1.000
_cell.angle_alpha   90.00
_cell.angle_beta   90.00
_cell.angle_gamma   90.00
#
_symmetry.space_group_name_H-M   'P 1'
#
loop_
_entity.id
_entity.type
_entity.pdbx_description
1 polymer ?
#
loop_
_entity_poly.entity_id
_entity_poly.type
_entity_poly.pdbx_seq_one_letter_code
_entity_poly.pdbx_strand_id
1 'polypeptide(L)'
;MPTIAEIYSECLKIGSIELAVSRELLAIRSDYFSTLFYGSYLEKNQEVKEIKDIAESEFVDFIQMLHRRRFAFTSVRSALDALVFADQFLMPDISVRVMPYLSGKALSDDLFECAVISADRVPNSDEILAWILPQFPSKLKLLEVLHDALPSISAGTAQICLVPAISEQTIIADLEKSVSEHKTRIVDIVSALAGTTRSTHSVFQIKYYETSGKPLETEEHMSLQCMQNGAHIVLPIWDTIPTKYTRIIIGGNNRKRGDVCNMPAGGLHVIEAYAN
;
A
#
# COMPACT_ATOMS: atom_id res chain seq x y z
N MET A 1 -31.55 -37.98 -12.85
CA MET A 1 -30.84 -36.78 -12.34
C MET A 1 -29.43 -36.87 -12.87
N PRO A 2 -28.88 -35.80 -13.46
CA PRO A 2 -27.49 -35.82 -13.87
C PRO A 2 -26.59 -36.08 -12.66
N THR A 3 -25.56 -36.88 -12.86
CA THR A 3 -24.55 -37.13 -11.82
C THR A 3 -23.68 -35.89 -11.67
N ILE A 4 -23.13 -35.64 -10.47
CA ILE A 4 -22.28 -34.46 -10.20
C ILE A 4 -21.07 -34.39 -11.15
N ALA A 5 -20.61 -35.54 -11.66
CA ALA A 5 -19.57 -35.64 -12.69
C ALA A 5 -19.97 -35.03 -14.05
N GLU A 6 -21.25 -34.78 -14.31
CA GLU A 6 -21.75 -34.16 -15.55
C GLU A 6 -21.88 -32.62 -15.43
N ILE A 7 -21.64 -32.04 -14.25
CA ILE A 7 -21.74 -30.58 -14.01
C ILE A 7 -20.38 -29.90 -14.23
N TYR A 8 -19.29 -30.60 -13.96
CA TYR A 8 -17.93 -30.12 -14.20
C TYR A 8 -17.48 -30.54 -15.60
N SER A 9 -17.18 -29.56 -16.43
CA SER A 9 -16.93 -29.71 -17.88
C SER A 9 -15.48 -29.42 -18.27
N GLU A 10 -14.64 -29.01 -17.33
CA GLU A 10 -13.24 -28.65 -17.56
C GLU A 10 -12.38 -28.84 -16.31
N CYS A 11 -11.07 -28.93 -16.49
CA CYS A 11 -10.09 -28.97 -15.39
C CYS A 11 -9.13 -27.77 -15.45
N LEU A 12 -9.03 -27.04 -14.35
CA LEU A 12 -8.04 -26.00 -14.14
C LEU A 12 -6.88 -26.56 -13.31
N LYS A 13 -5.65 -26.23 -13.69
CA LYS A 13 -4.47 -26.52 -12.87
C LYS A 13 -3.96 -25.25 -12.23
N ILE A 14 -3.84 -25.25 -10.91
CA ILE A 14 -3.37 -24.12 -10.10
C ILE A 14 -2.21 -24.63 -9.26
N GLY A 15 -1.00 -24.34 -9.73
CA GLY A 15 0.24 -24.90 -9.19
C GLY A 15 0.20 -26.43 -9.12
N SER A 16 0.09 -26.96 -7.90
CA SER A 16 0.04 -28.40 -7.62
C SER A 16 -1.36 -29.02 -7.65
N ILE A 17 -2.41 -28.20 -7.68
CA ILE A 17 -3.81 -28.64 -7.57
C ILE A 17 -4.48 -28.70 -8.94
N GLU A 18 -5.22 -29.77 -9.19
CA GLU A 18 -6.16 -29.89 -10.31
C GLU A 18 -7.60 -29.73 -9.79
N LEU A 19 -8.34 -28.78 -10.36
CA LEU A 19 -9.65 -28.37 -9.92
C LEU A 19 -10.67 -28.56 -11.04
N ALA A 20 -11.63 -29.47 -10.83
CA ALA A 20 -12.76 -29.65 -11.73
C ALA A 20 -13.74 -28.48 -11.62
N VAL A 21 -14.12 -27.88 -12.76
CA VAL A 21 -14.98 -26.70 -12.83
C VAL A 21 -16.04 -26.81 -13.93
N SER A 22 -17.12 -26.06 -13.80
CA SER A 22 -18.10 -25.84 -14.88
C SER A 22 -17.63 -24.66 -15.74
N ARG A 23 -17.13 -24.95 -16.95
CA ARG A 23 -16.66 -23.90 -17.86
C ARG A 23 -17.79 -22.96 -18.27
N GLU A 24 -19.01 -23.48 -18.41
CA GLU A 24 -20.20 -22.69 -18.75
C GLU A 24 -20.51 -21.68 -17.64
N LEU A 25 -20.47 -22.11 -16.38
CA LEU A 25 -20.72 -21.23 -15.23
C LEU A 25 -19.68 -20.11 -15.15
N LEU A 26 -18.40 -20.45 -15.29
CA LEU A 26 -17.30 -19.49 -15.20
C LEU A 26 -17.30 -18.52 -16.38
N ALA A 27 -17.52 -19.00 -17.61
CA ALA A 27 -17.55 -18.17 -18.80
C ALA A 27 -18.72 -17.17 -18.82
N ILE A 28 -19.88 -17.53 -18.25
CA ILE A 28 -21.01 -16.59 -18.14
C ILE A 28 -20.71 -15.42 -17.21
N ARG A 29 -19.82 -15.61 -16.22
CA ARG A 29 -19.49 -14.59 -15.21
C ARG A 29 -18.20 -13.83 -15.49
N SER A 30 -17.37 -14.29 -16.42
CA SER A 30 -16.04 -13.77 -16.64
C SER A 30 -15.67 -13.83 -18.10
N ASP A 31 -15.37 -12.67 -18.67
CA ASP A 31 -14.85 -12.56 -20.03
C ASP A 31 -13.48 -13.24 -20.15
N TYR A 32 -12.68 -13.23 -19.07
CA TYR A 32 -11.43 -13.99 -19.01
C TYR A 32 -11.67 -15.49 -19.21
N PHE A 33 -12.57 -16.10 -18.43
CA PHE A 33 -12.85 -17.53 -18.55
C PHE A 33 -13.58 -17.87 -19.85
N SER A 34 -14.46 -17.00 -20.33
CA SER A 34 -15.08 -17.15 -21.66
C SER A 34 -14.01 -17.24 -22.75
N THR A 35 -13.02 -16.36 -22.68
CA THR A 35 -11.89 -16.32 -23.60
C THR A 35 -10.97 -17.55 -23.44
N LEU A 36 -10.69 -17.98 -22.21
CA LEU A 36 -9.84 -19.14 -21.91
C LEU A 36 -10.44 -20.46 -22.44
N PHE A 37 -11.76 -20.61 -22.35
CA PHE A 37 -12.46 -21.84 -22.74
C PHE A 37 -12.93 -21.85 -24.20
N TYR A 38 -13.43 -20.72 -24.70
CA TYR A 38 -14.07 -20.64 -26.02
C TYR A 38 -13.27 -19.83 -27.05
N GLY A 39 -12.27 -19.07 -26.61
CA GLY A 39 -11.41 -18.29 -27.49
C GLY A 39 -10.59 -19.14 -28.46
N SER A 40 -9.93 -18.49 -29.41
CA SER A 40 -9.19 -19.15 -30.50
C SER A 40 -7.69 -19.31 -30.20
N TYR A 41 -7.32 -19.40 -28.92
CA TYR A 41 -5.91 -19.54 -28.51
C TYR A 41 -5.44 -20.99 -28.55
N LEU A 42 -4.12 -21.20 -28.58
CA LEU A 42 -3.50 -22.52 -28.60
C LEU A 42 -3.86 -23.34 -27.35
N GLU A 43 -4.09 -22.68 -26.22
CA GLU A 43 -4.55 -23.32 -24.99
C GLU A 43 -5.90 -24.00 -25.16
N LYS A 44 -6.74 -23.64 -26.15
CA LYS A 44 -8.05 -24.27 -26.39
C LYS A 44 -7.98 -25.79 -26.45
N ASN A 45 -6.91 -26.33 -27.03
CA ASN A 45 -6.75 -27.77 -27.26
C ASN A 45 -6.04 -28.51 -26.11
N GLN A 46 -5.67 -27.80 -25.03
CA GLN A 46 -5.10 -28.44 -23.84
C GLN A 46 -6.23 -28.96 -22.96
N GLU A 47 -6.14 -30.23 -22.55
CA GLU A 47 -7.08 -30.85 -21.60
C GLU A 47 -7.05 -30.21 -20.21
N VAL A 48 -5.94 -29.54 -19.87
CA VAL A 48 -5.74 -28.89 -18.57
C VAL A 48 -5.30 -27.45 -18.82
N LYS A 49 -6.06 -26.48 -18.29
CA LYS A 49 -5.72 -25.06 -18.38
C LYS A 49 -4.98 -24.62 -17.13
N GLU A 50 -3.71 -24.25 -17.28
CA GLU A 50 -2.88 -23.82 -16.16
C GLU A 50 -3.09 -22.33 -15.84
N ILE A 51 -3.36 -22.03 -14.58
CA ILE A 51 -3.44 -20.67 -14.02
C ILE A 51 -2.25 -20.49 -13.08
N LYS A 52 -1.45 -19.45 -13.32
CA LYS A 52 -0.19 -19.17 -12.60
C LYS A 52 -0.31 -17.96 -11.69
N ASP A 53 0.63 -17.86 -10.76
CA ASP A 53 0.82 -16.70 -9.87
C ASP A 53 -0.39 -16.40 -8.97
N ILE A 54 -1.04 -17.45 -8.47
CA ILE A 54 -2.22 -17.36 -7.59
C ILE A 54 -2.03 -18.26 -6.37
N ALA A 55 -2.49 -17.78 -5.21
CA ALA A 55 -2.53 -18.57 -3.99
C ALA A 55 -3.57 -19.70 -4.13
N GLU A 56 -3.09 -20.95 -4.12
CA GLU A 56 -3.89 -22.12 -4.51
C GLU A 56 -5.14 -22.30 -3.64
N SER A 57 -5.00 -22.19 -2.31
CA SER A 57 -6.10 -22.43 -1.37
C SER A 57 -7.21 -21.39 -1.50
N GLU A 58 -6.84 -20.11 -1.54
CA GLU A 58 -7.77 -18.99 -1.66
C GLU A 58 -8.54 -19.05 -2.98
N PHE A 59 -7.88 -19.42 -4.07
CA PHE A 59 -8.53 -19.55 -5.37
C PHE A 59 -9.47 -20.75 -5.44
N VAL A 60 -9.10 -21.90 -4.85
CA VAL A 60 -9.99 -23.05 -4.75
C VAL A 60 -11.26 -22.69 -3.98
N ASP A 61 -11.14 -22.01 -2.85
CA ASP A 61 -12.29 -21.55 -2.05
C ASP A 61 -13.18 -20.58 -2.85
N PHE A 62 -12.57 -19.65 -3.59
CA PHE A 62 -13.28 -18.72 -4.47
C PHE A 62 -14.07 -19.45 -5.56
N ILE A 63 -13.46 -20.40 -6.27
CA ILE A 63 -14.12 -21.18 -7.32
C ILE A 63 -15.23 -22.04 -6.73
N GLN A 64 -15.01 -22.70 -5.61
CA GLN A 64 -16.05 -23.48 -4.94
C GLN A 64 -17.23 -22.59 -4.52
N MET A 65 -16.96 -21.38 -4.03
CA MET A 65 -17.99 -20.39 -3.71
C MET A 65 -18.82 -20.00 -4.94
N LEU A 66 -18.20 -19.79 -6.10
CA LEU A 66 -18.90 -19.50 -7.36
C LEU A 66 -19.84 -20.62 -7.80
N HIS A 67 -19.45 -21.88 -7.58
CA HIS A 67 -20.23 -23.06 -7.96
C HIS A 67 -21.40 -23.37 -7.02
N ARG A 68 -21.53 -22.67 -5.89
CA ARG A 68 -22.69 -22.82 -5.00
C ARG A 68 -23.95 -22.25 -5.65
N ARG A 69 -25.06 -22.99 -5.53
CA ARG A 69 -26.39 -22.55 -6.00
C ARG A 69 -26.78 -21.16 -5.50
N ARG A 70 -26.35 -20.82 -4.27
CA ARG A 70 -26.48 -19.47 -3.71
C ARG A 70 -25.08 -18.97 -3.39
N PHE A 71 -24.57 -18.11 -4.26
CA PHE A 71 -23.33 -17.39 -4.01
C PHE A 71 -23.45 -16.51 -2.77
N ALA A 72 -22.56 -16.69 -1.81
CA ALA A 72 -22.46 -15.88 -0.61
C ALA A 72 -21.04 -15.98 -0.02
N PHE A 73 -20.51 -14.86 0.44
CA PHE A 73 -19.24 -14.80 1.16
C PHE A 73 -19.37 -15.47 2.53
N THR A 74 -18.38 -16.27 2.92
CA THR A 74 -18.36 -17.02 4.19
C THR A 74 -17.69 -16.23 5.30
N SER A 75 -16.77 -15.31 4.95
CA SER A 75 -16.02 -14.48 5.87
C SER A 75 -15.58 -13.15 5.23
N VAL A 76 -15.12 -12.20 6.04
CA VAL A 76 -14.48 -10.96 5.55
C VAL A 76 -13.27 -11.29 4.66
N ARG A 77 -12.42 -12.25 5.07
CA ARG A 77 -11.29 -12.71 4.27
C ARG A 77 -11.73 -13.20 2.88
N SER A 78 -12.75 -14.06 2.81
CA SER A 78 -13.25 -14.56 1.52
C SER A 78 -13.79 -13.46 0.60
N ALA A 79 -14.31 -12.37 1.18
CA ALA A 79 -14.79 -11.22 0.41
C ALA A 79 -13.62 -10.36 -0.09
N LEU A 80 -12.56 -10.20 0.70
CA LEU A 80 -11.33 -9.51 0.30
C LEU A 80 -10.55 -10.27 -0.79
N ASP A 81 -10.47 -11.61 -0.68
CA ASP A 81 -9.85 -12.45 -1.72
C ASP A 81 -10.68 -12.39 -3.02
N ALA A 82 -12.02 -12.42 -2.90
CA ALA A 82 -12.91 -12.32 -4.03
C ALA A 82 -12.80 -10.97 -4.77
N LEU A 83 -12.45 -9.87 -4.10
CA LEU A 83 -12.16 -8.59 -4.77
C LEU A 83 -10.95 -8.70 -5.69
N VAL A 84 -9.86 -9.29 -5.21
CA VAL A 84 -8.63 -9.47 -5.97
C VAL A 84 -8.88 -10.38 -7.18
N PHE A 85 -9.57 -11.50 -6.98
CA PHE A 85 -9.91 -12.41 -8.07
C PHE A 85 -10.92 -11.81 -9.04
N ALA A 86 -11.87 -11.00 -8.56
CA ALA A 86 -12.83 -10.35 -9.42
C ALA A 86 -12.17 -9.37 -10.41
N ASP A 87 -11.18 -8.61 -9.95
CA ASP A 87 -10.37 -7.77 -10.83
C ASP A 87 -9.54 -8.61 -11.80
N GLN A 88 -8.76 -9.57 -11.27
CA GLN A 88 -7.86 -10.42 -12.07
C GLN A 88 -8.58 -11.21 -13.16
N PHE A 89 -9.79 -11.69 -12.89
CA PHE A 89 -10.57 -12.53 -13.80
C PHE A 89 -11.74 -11.79 -14.45
N LEU A 90 -11.78 -10.46 -14.39
CA LEU A 90 -12.80 -9.64 -15.06
C LEU A 90 -14.24 -10.05 -14.69
N MET A 91 -14.53 -10.13 -13.38
CA MET A 91 -15.83 -10.47 -12.80
C MET A 91 -16.44 -9.27 -12.05
N PRO A 92 -16.86 -8.20 -12.74
CA PRO A 92 -17.32 -6.97 -12.08
C PRO A 92 -18.57 -7.19 -11.21
N ASP A 93 -19.38 -8.21 -11.48
CA ASP A 93 -20.58 -8.54 -10.68
C ASP A 93 -20.23 -8.99 -9.26
N ILE A 94 -19.03 -9.57 -9.06
CA ILE A 94 -18.53 -9.96 -7.75
C ILE A 94 -18.11 -8.72 -6.96
N SER A 95 -17.35 -7.80 -7.56
CA SER A 95 -16.91 -6.55 -6.91
C SER A 95 -18.08 -5.74 -6.37
N VAL A 96 -19.18 -5.64 -7.13
CA VAL A 96 -20.42 -4.93 -6.72
C VAL A 96 -21.07 -5.58 -5.48
N ARG A 97 -20.88 -6.88 -5.25
CA ARG A 97 -21.45 -7.60 -4.10
C ARG A 97 -20.61 -7.49 -2.83
N VAL A 98 -19.31 -7.19 -2.96
CA VAL A 98 -18.40 -7.22 -1.81
C VAL A 98 -18.68 -6.07 -0.84
N MET A 99 -18.82 -4.83 -1.33
CA MET A 99 -19.04 -3.68 -0.44
C MET A 99 -20.30 -3.80 0.43
N PRO A 100 -21.48 -4.18 -0.12
CA PRO A 100 -22.66 -4.45 0.70
C PRO A 100 -22.47 -5.55 1.76
N TYR A 101 -21.57 -6.51 1.52
CA TYR A 101 -21.24 -7.53 2.50
C TYR A 101 -20.30 -7.00 3.60
N LEU A 102 -19.31 -6.19 3.23
CA LEU A 102 -18.31 -5.63 4.15
C LEU A 102 -18.87 -4.52 5.05
N SER A 103 -19.81 -3.71 4.56
CA SER A 103 -20.29 -2.50 5.25
C SER A 103 -20.89 -2.73 6.65
N GLY A 104 -21.24 -3.96 7.00
CA GLY A 104 -21.74 -4.35 8.32
C GLY A 104 -20.82 -5.27 9.12
N LYS A 105 -19.54 -5.39 8.74
CA LYS A 105 -18.58 -6.32 9.33
C LYS A 105 -17.40 -5.58 9.95
N ALA A 106 -16.94 -6.11 11.08
CA ALA A 106 -15.68 -5.71 11.68
C ALA A 106 -14.52 -6.42 10.97
N LEU A 107 -13.44 -5.68 10.75
CA LEU A 107 -12.17 -6.17 10.25
C LEU A 107 -11.33 -6.66 11.44
N SER A 108 -10.84 -7.89 11.35
CA SER A 108 -9.97 -8.48 12.36
C SER A 108 -8.53 -7.95 12.19
N ASP A 109 -7.78 -7.86 13.29
CA ASP A 109 -6.43 -7.26 13.31
C ASP A 109 -5.46 -7.95 12.35
N ASP A 110 -5.59 -9.27 12.15
CA ASP A 110 -4.79 -10.08 11.24
C ASP A 110 -5.09 -9.82 9.75
N LEU A 111 -6.19 -9.12 9.44
CA LEU A 111 -6.63 -8.87 8.07
C LEU A 111 -6.34 -7.45 7.57
N PHE A 112 -5.84 -6.54 8.40
CA PHE A 112 -5.58 -5.16 7.99
C PHE A 112 -4.63 -5.06 6.79
N GLU A 113 -3.52 -5.79 6.82
CA GLU A 113 -2.53 -5.78 5.73
C GLU A 113 -3.15 -6.29 4.42
N CYS A 114 -3.79 -7.46 4.47
CA CYS A 114 -4.51 -8.04 3.34
C CYS A 114 -5.59 -7.09 2.80
N ALA A 115 -6.34 -6.43 3.67
CA ALA A 115 -7.39 -5.49 3.26
C ALA A 115 -6.82 -4.27 2.52
N VAL A 116 -5.72 -3.68 3.00
CA VAL A 116 -5.05 -2.54 2.34
C VAL A 116 -4.49 -2.97 0.98
N ILE A 117 -3.86 -4.14 0.90
CA ILE A 117 -3.35 -4.70 -0.37
C ILE A 117 -4.50 -4.97 -1.36
N SER A 118 -5.59 -5.56 -0.90
CA SER A 118 -6.76 -5.80 -1.76
C SER A 118 -7.41 -4.51 -2.25
N ALA A 119 -7.43 -3.46 -1.42
CA ALA A 119 -7.98 -2.16 -1.80
C ALA A 119 -7.16 -1.49 -2.91
N ASP A 120 -5.83 -1.62 -2.89
CA ASP A 120 -4.94 -1.05 -3.92
C ASP A 120 -5.17 -1.67 -5.31
N ARG A 121 -5.57 -2.94 -5.35
CA ARG A 121 -5.68 -3.73 -6.59
C ARG A 121 -6.99 -3.54 -7.33
N VAL A 122 -7.94 -2.76 -6.80
CA VAL A 122 -9.28 -2.65 -7.37
C VAL A 122 -9.66 -1.21 -7.74
N PRO A 123 -10.47 -1.00 -8.79
CA PRO A 123 -10.84 0.34 -9.24
C PRO A 123 -11.57 1.21 -8.21
N ASN A 124 -12.23 0.60 -7.22
CA ASN A 124 -12.99 1.30 -6.17
C ASN A 124 -12.21 1.35 -4.85
N SER A 125 -10.89 1.57 -4.92
CA SER A 125 -9.99 1.62 -3.77
C SER A 125 -10.49 2.57 -2.68
N ASP A 126 -11.01 3.73 -3.06
CA ASP A 126 -11.42 4.78 -2.12
C ASP A 126 -12.57 4.35 -1.20
N GLU A 127 -13.55 3.62 -1.73
CA GLU A 127 -14.70 3.13 -0.94
C GLU A 127 -14.27 2.05 0.06
N ILE A 128 -13.37 1.16 -0.38
CA ILE A 128 -12.82 0.10 0.47
C ILE A 128 -11.92 0.70 1.54
N LEU A 129 -11.02 1.62 1.19
CA LEU A 129 -10.17 2.32 2.15
C LEU A 129 -10.98 3.14 3.15
N ALA A 130 -12.07 3.79 2.72
CA ALA A 130 -12.99 4.48 3.61
C ALA A 130 -13.67 3.53 4.61
N TRP A 131 -13.88 2.26 4.25
CA TRP A 131 -14.34 1.22 5.17
C TRP A 131 -13.21 0.70 6.08
N ILE A 132 -11.99 0.49 5.57
CA ILE A 132 -10.85 -0.06 6.33
C ILE A 132 -10.33 0.93 7.38
N LEU A 133 -10.03 2.16 6.97
CA LEU A 133 -9.24 3.12 7.76
C LEU A 133 -9.85 3.45 9.14
N PRO A 134 -11.18 3.64 9.29
CA PRO A 134 -11.79 3.91 10.59
C PRO A 134 -11.74 2.72 11.56
N GLN A 135 -11.43 1.51 11.08
CA GLN A 135 -11.42 0.31 11.91
C GLN A 135 -10.08 0.06 12.60
N PHE A 136 -9.02 0.78 12.22
CA PHE A 136 -7.72 0.63 12.87
C PHE A 136 -7.79 1.05 14.35
N PRO A 137 -7.28 0.22 15.28
CA PRO A 137 -7.36 0.50 16.72
C PRO A 137 -6.47 1.68 17.15
N SER A 138 -5.43 1.98 16.37
CA SER A 138 -4.56 3.12 16.59
C SER A 138 -3.87 3.55 15.30
N LYS A 139 -3.42 4.80 15.25
CA LYS A 139 -2.58 5.31 14.16
C LYS A 139 -1.24 4.57 14.07
N LEU A 140 -0.71 4.12 15.21
CA LEU A 140 0.52 3.32 15.25
C LEU A 140 0.33 2.01 14.48
N LYS A 141 -0.76 1.29 14.76
CA LYS A 141 -1.06 0.04 14.06
C LYS A 141 -1.25 0.25 12.55
N LEU A 142 -1.85 1.37 12.15
CA LEU A 142 -1.95 1.75 10.74
C LEU A 142 -0.56 1.94 10.10
N LEU A 143 0.36 2.62 10.78
CA LEU A 143 1.73 2.81 10.27
C LEU A 143 2.50 1.50 10.18
N GLU A 144 2.35 0.60 11.15
CA GLU A 144 2.95 -0.75 11.09
C GLU A 144 2.46 -1.54 9.88
N VAL A 145 1.14 -1.64 9.73
CA VAL A 145 0.53 -2.36 8.61
C VAL A 145 0.92 -1.73 7.29
N LEU A 146 0.97 -0.40 7.22
CA LEU A 146 1.34 0.29 6.01
C LEU A 146 2.79 0.00 5.62
N HIS A 147 3.71 0.07 6.59
CA HIS A 147 5.12 -0.27 6.38
C HIS A 147 5.27 -1.68 5.77
N ASP A 148 4.56 -2.65 6.34
CA ASP A 148 4.64 -4.05 5.90
C ASP A 148 4.00 -4.24 4.52
N ALA A 149 2.93 -3.49 4.22
CA ALA A 149 2.24 -3.53 2.93
C ALA A 149 2.95 -2.75 1.81
N LEU A 150 3.90 -1.84 2.11
CA LEU A 150 4.58 -0.98 1.12
C LEU A 150 5.10 -1.70 -0.13
N PRO A 151 5.72 -2.90 -0.04
CA PRO A 151 6.22 -3.59 -1.23
C PRO A 151 5.11 -4.04 -2.19
N SER A 152 3.87 -4.09 -1.71
CA SER A 152 2.73 -4.69 -2.40
C SER A 152 1.64 -3.68 -2.80
N ILE A 153 1.79 -2.39 -2.46
CA ILE A 153 0.79 -1.35 -2.74
C ILE A 153 1.38 -0.18 -3.51
N SER A 154 0.55 0.50 -4.29
CA SER A 154 0.92 1.72 -4.97
C SER A 154 1.19 2.88 -4.00
N ALA A 155 2.01 3.83 -4.45
CA ALA A 155 2.24 5.07 -3.72
C ALA A 155 0.97 5.89 -3.48
N GLY A 156 -0.02 5.80 -4.39
CA GLY A 156 -1.31 6.49 -4.25
C GLY A 156 -2.09 5.96 -3.05
N THR A 157 -2.23 4.64 -2.94
CA THR A 157 -2.87 4.01 -1.78
C THR A 157 -2.12 4.31 -0.49
N ALA A 158 -0.78 4.24 -0.52
CA ALA A 158 0.02 4.58 0.65
C ALA A 158 -0.20 6.03 1.11
N GLN A 159 -0.27 6.99 0.17
CA GLN A 159 -0.58 8.39 0.50
C GLN A 159 -1.97 8.55 1.12
N ILE A 160 -3.00 7.90 0.55
CA ILE A 160 -4.37 7.94 1.09
C ILE A 160 -4.40 7.40 2.53
N CYS A 161 -3.71 6.28 2.79
CA CYS A 161 -3.61 5.70 4.13
C CYS A 161 -2.85 6.59 5.13
N LEU A 162 -1.86 7.37 4.67
CA LEU A 162 -1.04 8.22 5.55
C LEU A 162 -1.71 9.52 5.96
N VAL A 163 -2.56 10.09 5.10
CA VAL A 163 -3.21 11.38 5.39
C VAL A 163 -3.98 11.34 6.73
N PRO A 164 -4.81 10.32 7.03
CA PRO A 164 -5.47 10.18 8.33
C PRO A 164 -4.51 9.96 9.51
N ALA A 165 -3.36 9.33 9.28
CA ALA A 165 -2.36 9.16 10.32
C ALA A 165 -1.74 10.52 10.68
N ILE A 166 -1.19 11.23 9.68
CA ILE A 166 -0.35 12.41 9.86
C ILE A 166 -1.14 13.68 10.23
N SER A 167 -2.45 13.74 9.94
CA SER A 167 -3.26 14.96 10.05
C SER A 167 -3.49 15.52 11.47
N GLU A 168 -2.90 14.92 12.52
CA GLU A 168 -2.96 15.47 13.88
C GLU A 168 -1.57 15.66 14.50
N GLN A 169 -1.37 16.83 15.12
CA GLN A 169 -0.14 17.23 15.84
C GLN A 169 0.31 16.24 16.94
N THR A 170 -0.57 15.33 17.38
CA THR A 170 -0.33 14.29 18.37
C THR A 170 0.66 13.22 17.93
N ILE A 171 0.79 12.93 16.63
CA ILE A 171 1.75 11.93 16.14
C ILE A 171 3.19 12.33 16.45
N ILE A 172 3.56 13.60 16.33
CA ILE A 172 4.94 14.03 16.60
C ILE A 172 5.31 13.77 18.07
N ALA A 173 4.40 14.08 19.01
CA ALA A 173 4.62 13.84 20.44
C ALA A 173 4.67 12.34 20.80
N ASP A 174 3.81 11.51 20.20
CA ASP A 174 3.82 10.05 20.43
C ASP A 174 5.01 9.37 19.75
N LEU A 175 5.49 9.88 18.61
CA LEU A 175 6.72 9.44 17.93
C LEU A 175 8.00 9.90 18.61
N GLU A 176 7.98 11.06 19.26
CA GLU A 176 9.07 11.52 20.11
C GLU A 176 9.20 10.64 21.36
N LYS A 177 8.08 10.10 21.86
CA LYS A 177 8.02 9.21 23.03
C LYS A 177 8.32 7.75 22.70
N SER A 178 7.98 7.28 21.49
CA SER A 178 8.21 5.90 21.03
C SER A 178 9.51 5.80 20.23
N VAL A 179 10.59 5.55 20.96
CA VAL A 179 12.02 5.56 20.55
C VAL A 179 12.36 4.74 19.29
N SER A 180 13.27 5.28 18.48
CA SER A 180 14.10 4.69 17.39
C SER A 180 13.41 3.88 16.29
N GLU A 181 12.67 2.83 16.62
CA GLU A 181 12.20 1.82 15.67
C GLU A 181 11.06 2.34 14.78
N HIS A 182 10.14 3.11 15.37
CA HIS A 182 9.05 3.77 14.66
C HIS A 182 9.53 4.93 13.78
N LYS A 183 10.63 5.59 14.17
CA LYS A 183 11.26 6.65 13.36
C LYS A 183 11.79 6.08 12.05
N THR A 184 12.50 4.95 12.10
CA THR A 184 13.00 4.27 10.89
C THR A 184 11.86 3.88 9.95
N ARG A 185 10.78 3.27 10.45
CA ARG A 185 9.62 2.88 9.64
C ARG A 185 8.96 4.07 8.93
N ILE A 186 8.82 5.20 9.62
CA ILE A 186 8.28 6.42 9.00
C ILE A 186 9.23 6.98 7.95
N VAL A 187 10.54 6.99 8.22
CA VAL A 187 11.54 7.41 7.24
C VAL A 187 11.48 6.53 5.99
N ASP A 188 11.29 5.22 6.15
CA ASP A 188 11.16 4.27 5.04
C ASP A 188 9.87 4.52 4.23
N ILE A 189 8.73 4.71 4.92
CA ILE A 189 7.46 5.07 4.29
C ILE A 189 7.59 6.39 3.51
N VAL A 190 8.13 7.43 4.13
CA VAL A 190 8.33 8.74 3.51
C VAL A 190 9.27 8.64 2.32
N SER A 191 10.34 7.85 2.42
CA SER A 191 11.30 7.65 1.33
C SER A 191 10.67 6.92 0.15
N ALA A 192 9.86 5.88 0.39
CA ALA A 192 9.10 5.17 -0.64
C ALA A 192 8.11 6.08 -1.38
N LEU A 193 7.44 6.97 -0.65
CA LEU A 193 6.54 7.97 -1.23
C LEU A 193 7.26 9.06 -2.01
N ALA A 194 8.43 9.48 -1.54
CA ALA A 194 9.20 10.52 -2.19
C ALA A 194 9.80 10.07 -3.54
N GLY A 195 10.02 8.77 -3.72
CA GLY A 195 10.49 8.20 -4.99
C GLY A 195 9.45 8.19 -6.11
N THR A 196 8.16 8.39 -5.81
CA THR A 196 7.04 8.06 -6.71
C THR A 196 6.15 9.24 -7.10
N THR A 197 6.32 10.42 -6.50
CA THR A 197 5.54 11.61 -6.85
C THR A 197 6.39 12.87 -6.88
N ARG A 198 6.00 13.85 -7.71
CA ARG A 198 6.39 15.26 -7.56
C ARG A 198 5.80 15.81 -6.25
N SER A 199 6.19 15.25 -5.11
CA SER A 199 5.66 15.66 -3.81
C SER A 199 6.09 17.11 -3.57
N THR A 200 5.12 17.96 -3.22
CA THR A 200 5.40 19.29 -2.68
C THR A 200 5.92 19.22 -1.24
N HIS A 201 6.05 18.03 -0.67
CA HIS A 201 6.50 17.83 0.69
C HIS A 201 7.89 17.21 0.67
N SER A 202 8.82 17.87 1.36
CA SER A 202 10.18 17.37 1.59
C SER A 202 10.34 17.11 3.07
N VAL A 203 10.97 15.99 3.41
CA VAL A 203 11.28 15.64 4.80
C VAL A 203 12.77 15.82 5.01
N PHE A 204 13.13 16.46 6.12
CA PHE A 204 14.50 16.74 6.48
C PHE A 204 14.86 15.97 7.75
N GLN A 205 15.97 15.25 7.72
CA GLN A 205 16.64 14.71 8.90
C GLN A 205 17.82 15.61 9.22
N ILE A 206 17.77 16.29 10.36
CA ILE A 206 18.83 17.18 10.84
C ILE A 206 19.67 16.44 11.86
N LYS A 207 20.95 16.24 11.54
CA LYS A 207 21.97 15.64 12.39
C LYS A 207 22.87 16.74 12.93
N TYR A 208 23.02 16.79 14.25
CA TYR A 208 23.82 17.82 14.90
C TYR A 208 25.23 17.31 15.22
N TYR A 209 26.22 18.17 15.02
CA TYR A 209 27.63 17.86 15.23
C TYR A 209 28.29 18.94 16.09
N GLU A 210 29.22 18.52 16.94
CA GLU A 210 30.14 19.42 17.64
C GLU A 210 31.13 20.09 16.68
N THR A 211 31.82 21.12 17.16
CA THR A 211 32.93 21.78 16.46
C THR A 211 34.05 20.79 16.09
N SER A 212 34.20 19.72 16.89
CA SER A 212 35.12 18.60 16.66
C SER A 212 34.73 17.70 15.48
N GLY A 213 33.50 17.85 14.96
CA GLY A 213 32.91 16.94 13.97
C GLY A 213 32.32 15.67 14.60
N LYS A 214 32.27 15.56 15.93
CA LYS A 214 31.61 14.43 16.60
C LYS A 214 30.09 14.58 16.51
N PRO A 215 29.34 13.53 16.11
CA PRO A 215 27.89 13.57 16.11
C PRO A 215 27.35 13.67 17.55
N LEU A 216 26.33 14.51 17.72
CA LEU A 216 25.52 14.59 18.94
C LEU A 216 24.40 13.56 18.83
N GLU A 217 23.98 12.98 19.96
CA GLU A 217 22.88 11.98 19.98
C GLU A 217 21.50 12.57 19.60
N THR A 218 21.42 13.90 19.46
CA THR A 218 20.20 14.59 19.06
C THR A 218 20.05 14.58 17.54
N GLU A 219 18.96 13.97 17.07
CA GLU A 219 18.48 14.08 15.68
C GLU A 219 17.06 14.65 15.65
N GLU A 220 16.84 15.64 14.78
CA GLU A 220 15.53 16.26 14.57
C GLU A 220 15.01 15.91 13.17
N HIS A 221 13.71 15.70 13.05
CA HIS A 221 13.06 15.45 11.77
C HIS A 221 11.99 16.51 11.55
N MET A 222 11.89 17.04 10.34
CA MET A 222 10.86 18.02 9.99
C MET A 222 10.29 17.75 8.60
N SER A 223 9.00 18.01 8.45
CA SER A 223 8.33 18.04 7.15
C SER A 223 8.02 19.48 6.80
N LEU A 224 8.42 19.91 5.60
CA LEU A 224 8.09 21.23 5.10
C LEU A 224 7.27 21.10 3.82
N GLN A 225 6.10 21.72 3.84
CA GLN A 225 5.28 21.93 2.66
C GLN A 225 5.94 23.03 1.82
N CYS A 226 6.38 22.66 0.62
CA CYS A 226 7.08 23.54 -0.29
C CYS A 226 6.07 24.35 -1.09
N MET A 227 6.12 25.67 -0.96
CA MET A 227 5.43 26.56 -1.87
C MET A 227 6.19 26.56 -3.20
N GLN A 228 5.57 26.03 -4.26
CA GLN A 228 6.20 25.95 -5.58
C GLN A 228 6.44 27.35 -6.16
N ASN A 229 7.71 27.75 -6.24
CA ASN A 229 8.20 28.77 -7.18
C ASN A 229 9.38 28.15 -7.97
N GLY A 230 9.10 27.15 -8.80
CA GLY A 230 10.10 26.47 -9.65
C GLY A 230 10.69 25.18 -9.05
N ALA A 231 11.84 24.75 -9.59
CA ALA A 231 12.51 23.47 -9.25
C ALA A 231 13.28 23.47 -7.92
N HIS A 232 13.30 24.61 -7.22
CA HIS A 232 14.05 24.79 -5.99
C HIS A 232 13.16 25.35 -4.88
N ILE A 233 13.31 24.80 -3.68
CA ILE A 233 12.67 25.29 -2.47
C ILE A 233 13.65 26.27 -1.80
N VAL A 234 13.18 27.49 -1.53
CA VAL A 234 13.86 28.41 -0.62
C VAL A 234 13.27 28.18 0.77
N LEU A 235 14.02 27.52 1.65
CA LEU A 235 13.57 27.26 3.02
C LEU A 235 14.27 28.19 4.00
N PRO A 236 13.54 28.74 4.99
CA PRO A 236 14.14 29.37 6.15
C PRO A 236 14.68 28.29 7.12
N ILE A 237 15.52 27.38 6.63
CA ILE A 237 16.09 26.27 7.40
C ILE A 237 16.86 26.77 8.63
N TRP A 238 17.35 28.00 8.58
CA TRP A 238 18.06 28.65 9.67
C TRP A 238 17.16 29.09 10.82
N ASP A 239 15.85 29.20 10.60
CA ASP A 239 14.90 29.53 11.67
C ASP A 239 14.64 28.32 12.56
N THR A 240 14.90 27.11 12.06
CA THR A 240 14.68 25.86 12.78
C THR A 240 15.95 25.29 13.38
N ILE A 241 17.11 25.55 12.77
CA ILE A 241 18.41 25.11 13.29
C ILE A 241 18.88 26.08 14.40
N PRO A 242 19.22 25.61 15.62
CA PRO A 242 19.65 26.49 16.70
C PRO A 242 20.84 27.38 16.33
N THR A 243 20.88 28.60 16.87
CA THR A 243 21.84 29.65 16.49
C THR A 243 23.31 29.29 16.70
N LYS A 244 23.60 28.35 17.60
CA LYS A 244 24.96 27.82 17.84
C LYS A 244 25.52 27.02 16.65
N TYR A 245 24.67 26.52 15.76
CA TYR A 245 25.08 25.85 14.53
C TYR A 245 25.14 26.87 13.40
N THR A 246 26.36 27.18 12.99
CA THR A 246 26.65 28.26 12.02
C THR A 246 26.91 27.72 10.61
N ARG A 247 27.02 26.40 10.48
CA ARG A 247 27.36 25.71 9.24
C ARG A 247 26.49 24.48 9.07
N ILE A 248 25.98 24.26 7.85
CA ILE A 248 25.24 23.04 7.50
C ILE A 248 25.80 22.41 6.23
N ILE A 249 25.70 21.09 6.11
CA ILE A 249 25.98 20.36 4.87
C ILE A 249 24.68 19.72 4.40
N ILE A 250 24.31 19.98 3.15
CA ILE A 250 23.11 19.45 2.52
C ILE A 250 23.47 18.92 1.14
N GLY A 251 23.28 17.62 0.89
CA GLY A 251 23.62 16.99 -0.39
C GLY A 251 25.09 17.22 -0.78
N GLY A 252 25.99 17.22 0.21
CA GLY A 252 27.42 17.50 0.03
C GLY A 252 27.78 18.99 -0.10
N ASN A 253 26.82 19.90 -0.17
CA ASN A 253 27.07 21.33 -0.28
C ASN A 253 27.14 21.99 1.11
N ASN A 254 28.26 22.65 1.39
CA ASN A 254 28.49 23.40 2.61
C ASN A 254 27.85 24.79 2.53
N ARG A 255 27.06 25.15 3.55
CA ARG A 255 26.34 26.43 3.66
C ARG A 255 26.61 27.05 5.02
N LYS A 256 26.76 28.38 5.05
CA LYS A 256 26.87 29.16 6.28
C LYS A 256 25.52 29.75 6.67
N ARG A 257 25.35 30.02 7.96
CA ARG A 257 24.13 30.63 8.50
C ARG A 257 23.85 31.96 7.80
N GLY A 258 22.64 32.08 7.25
CA GLY A 258 22.23 33.21 6.41
C GLY A 258 22.32 32.94 4.90
N ASP A 259 23.01 31.87 4.46
CA ASP A 259 22.99 31.47 3.06
C ASP A 259 21.60 30.98 2.66
N VAL A 260 21.16 31.38 1.47
CA VAL A 260 19.95 30.85 0.83
C VAL A 260 20.17 29.39 0.47
N CYS A 261 19.33 28.51 1.01
CA CYS A 261 19.36 27.08 0.74
C CYS A 261 18.33 26.73 -0.32
N ASN A 262 18.81 26.42 -1.53
CA ASN A 262 17.98 25.90 -2.63
C ASN A 262 18.07 24.37 -2.63
N MET A 263 16.95 23.69 -2.43
CA MET A 263 16.89 22.22 -2.49
C MET A 263 15.89 21.76 -3.54
N PRO A 264 16.14 20.62 -4.21
CA PRO A 264 15.15 20.03 -5.09
C PRO A 264 13.89 19.68 -4.29
N ALA A 265 12.72 19.87 -4.90
CA ALA A 265 11.44 19.57 -4.30
C ALA A 265 11.20 18.06 -4.17
N GLY A 266 10.63 17.64 -3.03
CA GLY A 266 10.39 16.25 -2.71
C GLY A 266 11.66 15.55 -2.21
N GLY A 267 11.51 14.40 -1.56
CA GLY A 267 12.64 13.64 -1.03
C GLY A 267 12.81 13.70 0.48
N LEU A 268 13.58 12.73 0.98
CA LEU A 268 14.26 12.81 2.27
C LEU A 268 15.62 13.49 2.05
N HIS A 269 15.87 14.57 2.78
CA HIS A 269 17.11 15.32 2.74
C HIS A 269 17.81 15.22 4.10
N VAL A 270 19.07 14.81 4.10
CA VAL A 270 19.88 14.81 5.32
C VAL A 270 20.65 16.13 5.40
N ILE A 271 20.51 16.80 6.54
CA ILE A 271 21.18 18.06 6.86
C ILE A 271 22.12 17.81 8.03
N GLU A 272 23.41 18.04 7.85
CA GLU A 272 24.39 17.94 8.92
C GLU A 272 24.72 19.35 9.43
N ALA A 273 24.30 19.69 10.65
CA ALA A 273 24.49 20.99 11.27
C ALA A 273 25.67 20.97 12.25
N TYR A 274 26.65 21.84 12.05
CA TYR A 274 27.91 21.89 12.81
C TYR A 274 27.96 23.12 13.71
N ALA A 275 28.30 22.91 14.98
CA ALA A 275 28.54 23.98 15.94
C ALA A 275 29.81 24.74 15.55
N ASN A 276 29.83 26.04 15.83
CA ASN A 276 31.01 26.88 15.63
C ASN A 276 32.09 26.63 16.68
#